data_AF-A0A7X7TDX5-F1
#
_entry.id   AF-A0A7X7TDX5-F1
#
_cell.length_a   1.000
_cell.length_b   1.000
_cell.length_c   1.000
_cell.angle_alpha   90.00
_cell.angle_beta   90.00
_cell.angle_gamma   90.00
#
_symmetry.space_group_name_H-M   'P 1'
#
loop_
_entity.id
_entity.type
_entity.pdbx_description
1 polymer ?
#
loop_
_entity_poly.entity_id
_entity_poly.type
_entity_poly.pdbx_seq_one_letter_code
_entity_poly.pdbx_strand_id
1 'polypeptide(L)' 'WFATGKDDFLVKTSQASVEMLKGHGFDVIYKETDGAHTWINWREYLNEFAPKLFQ' A
#
# COMPACT_ATOMS: atom_id res chain seq x y z
N TRP A 1 2.29 -6.62 -0.57
CA TRP A 1 2.25 -5.48 0.37
C TRP A 1 1.86 -4.26 -0.44
N PHE A 2 0.78 -3.58 -0.07
CA PHE A 2 0.29 -2.36 -0.71
C PHE A 2 0.28 -1.23 0.32
N ALA A 3 0.75 -0.05 -0.05
CA ALA A 3 0.55 1.15 0.75
C ALA A 3 0.14 2.35 -0.12
N THR A 4 -0.81 3.14 0.38
CA THR A 4 -1.37 4.28 -0.36
C THR A 4 -1.80 5.37 0.60
N GLY A 5 -1.56 6.63 0.24
CA GLY A 5 -2.07 7.77 1.00
C GLY A 5 -3.59 7.86 0.89
N LYS A 6 -4.28 8.15 1.98
CA LYS A 6 -5.76 8.26 2.02
C LYS A 6 -6.30 9.40 1.16
N ASP A 7 -5.48 10.42 0.93
CA ASP A 7 -5.78 11.59 0.09
C ASP A 7 -5.20 11.44 -1.33
N ASP A 8 -4.64 10.27 -1.67
CA ASP A 8 -4.13 9.96 -3.01
C ASP A 8 -5.30 9.72 -3.98
N PHE A 9 -5.19 10.26 -5.19
CA PHE A 9 -6.20 10.11 -6.25
C PHE A 9 -6.38 8.64 -6.69
N LEU A 10 -5.44 7.74 -6.36
CA LEU A 10 -5.49 6.31 -6.64
C LEU A 10 -5.92 5.44 -5.45
N VAL A 11 -6.31 6.01 -4.31
CA VAL A 11 -6.66 5.23 -3.11
C VAL A 11 -7.80 4.23 -3.39
N LYS A 12 -8.82 4.64 -4.15
CA LYS A 12 -9.95 3.76 -4.50
C LYS A 12 -9.54 2.62 -5.44
N THR A 13 -8.67 2.90 -6.41
CA THR A 13 -8.11 1.88 -7.29
C THR A 13 -7.27 0.87 -6.49
N SER A 14 -6.49 1.35 -5.52
CA SER A 14 -5.68 0.50 -4.63
C SER A 14 -6.56 -0.40 -3.76
N GLN A 15 -7.62 0.16 -3.15
CA GLN A 15 -8.61 -0.60 -2.38
C GLN A 15 -9.26 -1.70 -3.23
N ALA A 16 -9.74 -1.37 -4.43
CA ALA A 16 -10.37 -2.33 -5.34
C ALA A 16 -9.40 -3.45 -5.79
N SER A 17 -8.13 -3.11 -6.01
CA SER A 17 -7.10 -4.11 -6.37
C SER A 17 -6.83 -5.08 -5.23
N VAL A 18 -6.73 -4.56 -4.00
CA VAL A 18 -6.54 -5.38 -2.79
C VAL A 18 -7.74 -6.29 -2.55
N GLU A 19 -8.96 -5.76 -2.69
CA GLU A 19 -10.20 -6.54 -2.56
C GLU A 19 -10.25 -7.68 -3.57
N MET A 20 -9.96 -7.38 -4.85
CA MET A 20 -9.90 -8.39 -5.90
C MET A 20 -8.89 -9.50 -5.57
N LEU A 21 -7.67 -9.15 -5.15
CA LEU A 21 -6.63 -10.13 -4.81
C LEU A 21 -7.03 -10.98 -3.61
N LYS A 22 -7.57 -10.37 -2.56
CA LYS A 22 -8.08 -11.12 -1.39
C LYS A 22 -9.23 -12.05 -1.78
N GLY A 23 -10.12 -11.61 -2.67
CA GLY A 23 -11.21 -12.45 -3.20
C GLY A 23 -10.72 -13.68 -3.97
N HIS A 24 -9.49 -13.64 -4.51
CA HIS A 24 -8.84 -14.78 -5.17
C HIS A 24 -7.93 -15.60 -4.23
N GLY A 25 -7.99 -15.36 -2.92
CA GLY A 25 -7.23 -16.13 -1.92
C GLY A 25 -5.78 -15.72 -1.75
N PHE A 26 -5.35 -14.57 -2.31
CA PHE A 26 -4.02 -14.03 -2.03
C PHE A 26 -3.95 -13.39 -0.64
N ASP A 27 -2.88 -13.66 0.10
CA ASP A 27 -2.59 -12.96 1.35
C ASP A 27 -1.98 -11.58 1.05
N VAL A 28 -2.84 -10.56 1.12
CA VAL A 28 -2.47 -9.17 0.82
C VAL A 28 -2.50 -8.32 2.08
N ILE A 29 -1.32 -7.86 2.49
CA ILE A 29 -1.15 -6.78 3.46
C ILE A 29 -1.39 -5.44 2.75
N TYR A 30 -2.36 -4.66 3.23
CA TYR A 30 -2.68 -3.30 2.75
C TYR A 30 -2.54 -2.30 3.90
N LYS A 31 -1.91 -1.16 3.63
CA LYS A 31 -1.70 -0.06 4.56
C LYS A 31 -2.15 1.25 3.94
N GLU A 32 -3.17 1.86 4.53
CA GLU A 32 -3.53 3.23 4.21
C GLU A 32 -2.82 4.18 5.18
N THR A 33 -2.25 5.27 4.68
CA THR A 33 -1.56 6.27 5.52
C THR A 33 -2.09 7.66 5.26
N ASP A 34 -1.78 8.62 6.12
CA ASP A 34 -2.04 10.03 5.82
C ASP A 34 -1.26 10.50 4.58
N GLY A 35 -1.71 11.61 3.98
CA GLY A 35 -1.09 12.21 2.81
C GLY A 35 -1.62 11.65 1.49
N ALA A 36 -0.98 12.08 0.40
CA ALA A 36 -1.39 11.81 -0.98
C ALA A 36 -0.22 11.23 -1.79
N HIS A 37 -0.17 11.54 -3.08
CA HIS A 37 0.82 11.05 -4.04
C HIS A 37 2.17 11.79 -3.91
N THR A 38 2.90 11.56 -2.81
CA THR A 38 4.11 12.33 -2.49
C THR A 38 5.35 11.46 -2.22
N TRP A 39 6.53 12.05 -2.44
CA TRP A 39 7.82 11.44 -2.09
C TRP A 39 8.00 11.15 -0.61
N ILE A 40 7.32 11.90 0.27
CA ILE A 40 7.38 11.66 1.72
C ILE A 40 6.77 10.29 2.02
N ASN A 41 5.57 10.03 1.51
CA ASN A 41 4.90 8.73 1.63
C ASN A 41 5.79 7.60 1.12
N TRP A 42 6.35 7.73 -0.09
CA TRP A 42 7.17 6.66 -0.69
C TRP A 42 8.45 6.37 0.10
N ARG A 43 9.07 7.41 0.69
CA ARG A 43 10.25 7.24 1.54
C ARG A 43 9.91 6.42 2.79
N GLU A 44 8.82 6.74 3.46
CA GLU A 44 8.36 6.00 4.65
C GLU A 44 7.99 4.55 4.30
N TYR A 45 7.32 4.34 3.16
CA TYR A 45 6.96 3.00 2.69
C TYR A 45 8.19 2.14 2.42
N LEU A 46 9.22 2.70 1.78
CA LEU A 46 10.47 1.98 1.54
C LEU A 46 11.17 1.65 2.86
N ASN A 47 11.21 2.58 3.81
CA ASN A 47 11.82 2.36 5.12
C ASN A 47 11.14 1.21 5.89
N GLU A 48 9.81 1.12 5.83
CA GLU A 48 9.06 0.05 6.48
C GLU A 48 9.13 -1.28 5.73
N PHE A 49 9.11 -1.24 4.41
CA PHE A 49 9.04 -2.45 3.58
C PHE A 49 10.40 -3.14 3.43
N ALA A 50 11.49 -2.39 3.26
CA ALA A 50 12.81 -2.96 2.99
C ALA A 50 13.29 -3.97 4.05
N PRO A 51 13.12 -3.75 5.38
CA PRO A 51 13.51 -4.71 6.41
C PRO A 51 12.76 -6.05 6.35
N LYS A 52 11.61 -6.11 5.66
CA LYS A 52 10.79 -7.34 5.52
C LYS A 52 11.30 -8.27 4.43
N LEU A 53 12.20 -7.80 3.57
CA LEU A 53 12.77 -8.58 2.49
C LEU A 53 13.87 -9.52 2.99
N PHE A 54 13.93 -10.73 2.43
CA PHE A 54 15.01 -11.72 2.65
C PHE A 54 15.19 -12.19 4.11
N GLN A 55 14.06 -12.33 4.82
CA GLN A 55 13.98 -12.99 6.12
C GLN A 55 13.82 -14.51 5.98
#